data_AF-A0A1I2RSA2-F1
#
_entry.id   AF-A0A1I2RSA2-F1
#
_cell.length_a   1.000
_cell.length_b   1.000
_cell.length_c   1.000
_cell.angle_alpha   90.00
_cell.angle_beta   90.00
_cell.angle_gamma   90.00
#
_symmetry.space_group_name_H-M   'P 1'
#
loop_
_entity.id
_entity.type
_entity.pdbx_description
1 polymer ?
#
loop_
_entity_poly.entity_id
_entity_poly.type
_entity_poly.pdbx_seq_one_letter_code
_entity_poly.pdbx_strand_id
1 'polypeptide(L)'
;MKKFTSNALGCLVLGVVLMGCDKTEEMDTAPMAAIQSKNFGTDPSSCEIIEFDEYSPTEASLGAVTTVYSQDTPVRIRAQYRIGDGRYFNHNTALLFDTGAPDHLNKEFRTPNASAIRPMGQVLTVGRGNSNVALLHHKGSRIEIDFSAMGSINLKGIHVLDITEEEAGSKIELLDKDGKIINTLLLPVTGPYGATRLRVDTPGVVKLRVVFGKESSLRGGGAIDVIEFCRE
;
A
#
# COMPACT_ATOMS: atom_id res chain seq x y z
N MET A 1 -69.97 49.78 35.31
CA MET A 1 -69.53 51.03 35.98
C MET A 1 -68.11 51.33 35.54
N LYS A 2 -67.87 52.59 35.12
CA LYS A 2 -66.62 53.42 35.13
C LYS A 2 -65.25 52.75 34.88
N LYS A 3 -64.26 53.30 34.16
CA LYS A 3 -64.02 54.42 33.22
C LYS A 3 -62.48 54.41 32.96
N PHE A 4 -62.02 55.18 31.96
CA PHE A 4 -60.67 55.80 31.77
C PHE A 4 -59.66 55.01 30.89
N THR A 5 -59.50 55.38 29.59
CA THR A 5 -58.57 56.38 28.96
C THR A 5 -57.11 55.92 28.94
N SER A 6 -56.22 56.29 28.02
CA SER A 6 -56.16 56.91 26.69
C SER A 6 -54.65 57.02 26.39
N ASN A 7 -54.27 57.13 25.12
CA ASN A 7 -52.98 57.64 24.59
C ASN A 7 -51.74 56.74 24.74
N ALA A 8 -51.12 56.37 23.62
CA ALA A 8 -50.06 57.21 23.01
C ALA A 8 -49.53 56.57 21.73
N LEU A 9 -49.45 57.42 20.71
CA LEU A 9 -48.81 57.26 19.43
C LEU A 9 -47.28 57.18 19.61
N GLY A 10 -46.63 56.24 18.93
CA GLY A 10 -45.17 56.13 18.89
C GLY A 10 -44.70 55.52 17.58
N CYS A 11 -44.49 56.38 16.57
CA CYS A 11 -43.73 56.03 15.37
C CYS A 11 -42.30 55.65 15.77
N LEU A 12 -41.82 54.48 15.33
CA LEU A 12 -40.38 54.23 15.22
C LEU A 12 -40.09 53.49 13.91
N VAL A 13 -39.44 54.28 13.05
CA VAL A 13 -38.75 54.05 11.78
C VAL A 13 -38.21 52.62 11.60
N LEU A 14 -38.62 51.99 10.48
CA LEU A 14 -37.91 50.85 9.88
C LEU A 14 -36.51 51.29 9.45
N GLY A 15 -35.48 50.84 10.16
CA GLY A 15 -34.11 50.80 9.67
C GLY A 15 -33.82 49.43 9.07
N VAL A 16 -34.07 49.26 7.76
CA VAL A 16 -33.53 48.11 7.01
C VAL A 16 -32.06 48.42 6.76
N VAL A 17 -31.18 47.88 7.61
CA VAL A 17 -29.75 47.83 7.31
C VAL A 17 -29.56 46.68 6.32
N LEU A 18 -29.43 47.03 5.03
CA LEU A 18 -28.89 46.12 4.02
C LEU A 18 -27.42 45.91 4.35
N MET A 19 -27.10 44.92 5.18
CA MET A 19 -25.77 44.33 5.17
C MET A 19 -25.61 43.61 3.84
N GLY A 20 -25.02 44.30 2.87
CA GLY A 20 -24.38 43.66 1.75
C GLY A 20 -23.30 42.75 2.30
N CYS A 21 -23.61 41.46 2.43
CA CYS A 21 -22.59 40.44 2.45
C CYS A 21 -21.94 40.48 1.08
N ASP A 22 -20.84 41.24 0.96
CA ASP A 22 -19.81 40.88 0.00
C ASP A 22 -19.46 39.43 0.33
N LYS A 23 -19.95 38.51 -0.52
CA LYS A 23 -19.45 37.16 -0.56
C LYS A 23 -17.98 37.30 -0.93
N THR A 24 -17.14 37.38 0.09
CA THR A 24 -15.75 36.99 -0.05
C THR A 24 -15.84 35.54 -0.51
N GLU A 25 -15.57 35.33 -1.80
CA GLU A 25 -15.24 34.00 -2.28
C GLU A 25 -14.04 33.57 -1.45
N GLU A 26 -14.31 32.82 -0.39
CA GLU A 26 -13.31 31.93 0.17
C GLU A 26 -12.92 31.04 -1.00
N MET A 27 -11.79 31.38 -1.63
CA MET A 27 -11.04 30.44 -2.43
C MET A 27 -10.90 29.21 -1.54
N ASP A 28 -11.74 28.23 -1.83
CA ASP A 28 -11.66 26.87 -1.32
C ASP A 28 -10.28 26.38 -1.74
N THR A 29 -9.30 26.71 -0.91
CA THR A 29 -7.99 26.11 -0.96
C THR A 29 -8.25 24.69 -0.53
N ALA A 30 -8.64 23.86 -1.51
CA ALA A 30 -8.61 22.43 -1.39
C ALA A 30 -7.34 22.13 -0.62
N PRO A 31 -7.43 21.54 0.59
CA PRO A 31 -6.24 21.29 1.39
C PRO A 31 -5.30 20.61 0.44
N MET A 32 -4.12 21.20 0.21
CA MET A 32 -3.11 20.57 -0.62
C MET A 32 -3.04 19.15 -0.10
N ALA A 33 -3.60 18.22 -0.87
CA ALA A 33 -3.38 16.83 -0.66
C ALA A 33 -1.90 16.74 -0.91
N ALA A 34 -1.13 16.88 0.16
CA ALA A 34 0.24 16.47 0.17
C ALA A 34 0.11 15.03 -0.30
N ILE A 35 0.41 14.82 -1.59
CA ILE A 35 0.75 13.53 -2.12
C ILE A 35 1.95 13.19 -1.25
N GLN A 36 1.69 12.53 -0.13
CA GLN A 36 2.72 12.09 0.79
C GLN A 36 3.46 11.05 -0.02
N SER A 37 4.47 11.51 -0.74
CA SER A 37 5.32 10.67 -1.55
C SER A 37 5.75 9.52 -0.65
N LYS A 38 5.50 8.29 -1.08
CA LYS A 38 5.75 7.12 -0.25
C LYS A 38 7.26 6.82 -0.13
N ASN A 39 8.12 7.68 -0.70
CA ASN A 39 9.56 7.53 -0.75
C ASN A 39 10.26 7.35 0.61
N PHE A 40 11.49 6.86 0.56
CA PHE A 40 12.30 6.65 1.73
C PHE A 40 13.05 7.92 2.18
N GLY A 41 12.66 9.10 1.68
CA GLY A 41 13.40 10.35 1.87
C GLY A 41 14.76 10.35 1.17
N THR A 42 14.94 9.50 0.16
CA THR A 42 16.10 9.48 -0.72
C THR A 42 15.94 10.45 -1.87
N ASP A 43 17.07 10.83 -2.47
CA ASP A 43 17.10 11.74 -3.60
C ASP A 43 16.52 11.03 -4.86
N PRO A 44 15.36 11.48 -5.38
CA PRO A 44 14.70 10.85 -6.52
C PRO A 44 15.51 10.96 -7.83
N SER A 45 16.60 11.74 -7.85
CA SER A 45 17.49 11.83 -9.01
C SER A 45 18.40 10.61 -9.18
N SER A 46 18.54 9.76 -8.15
CA SER A 46 19.47 8.62 -8.15
C SER A 46 18.82 7.26 -7.90
N CYS A 47 17.59 7.24 -7.40
CA CYS A 47 16.89 6.01 -7.02
C CYS A 47 15.46 6.02 -7.57
N GLU A 48 14.99 4.84 -7.95
CA GLU A 48 13.67 4.57 -8.49
C GLU A 48 12.78 3.95 -7.42
N ILE A 49 11.46 4.15 -7.59
CA ILE A 49 10.43 3.61 -6.72
C ILE A 49 9.44 2.84 -7.58
N ILE A 50 9.16 1.60 -7.18
CA ILE A 50 8.02 0.84 -7.68
C ILE A 50 6.90 0.96 -6.64
N GLU A 51 5.82 1.64 -7.01
CA GLU A 51 4.57 1.70 -6.24
C GLU A 51 3.47 0.97 -7.03
N PHE A 52 2.51 0.33 -6.37
CA PHE A 52 1.52 -0.49 -7.09
C PHE A 52 0.25 0.26 -7.50
N ASP A 53 0.10 1.53 -7.10
CA ASP A 53 -1.11 2.35 -7.35
C ASP A 53 -1.35 2.62 -8.85
N GLU A 54 -0.28 2.70 -9.64
CA GLU A 54 -0.37 3.02 -11.08
C GLU A 54 -0.60 1.78 -11.95
N TYR A 55 -0.63 0.59 -11.35
CA TYR A 55 -0.67 -0.66 -12.10
C TYR A 55 -2.08 -1.23 -12.22
N SER A 56 -2.42 -1.62 -13.45
CA SER A 56 -3.61 -2.42 -13.75
C SER A 56 -3.18 -3.72 -14.43
N PRO A 57 -3.57 -4.90 -13.92
CA PRO A 57 -3.27 -6.16 -14.56
C PRO A 57 -3.83 -6.20 -15.99
N THR A 58 -3.11 -6.85 -16.91
CA THR A 58 -3.60 -7.07 -18.27
C THR A 58 -4.56 -8.26 -18.33
N GLU A 59 -5.48 -8.29 -19.29
CA GLU A 59 -6.42 -9.41 -19.45
C GLU A 59 -5.71 -10.75 -19.66
N ALA A 60 -4.54 -10.74 -20.31
CA ALA A 60 -3.76 -11.94 -20.61
C ALA A 60 -3.19 -12.63 -19.36
N SER A 61 -3.02 -11.91 -18.25
CA SER A 61 -2.53 -12.48 -17.00
C SER A 61 -3.65 -13.05 -16.12
N LEU A 62 -4.88 -13.10 -16.63
CA LEU A 62 -6.07 -13.47 -15.87
C LEU A 62 -6.15 -12.64 -14.57
N GLY A 63 -5.75 -11.36 -14.60
CA GLY A 63 -5.75 -10.50 -13.42
C GLY A 63 -4.55 -10.63 -12.47
N ALA A 64 -3.59 -11.54 -12.72
CA ALA A 64 -2.38 -11.62 -11.91
C ALA A 64 -1.32 -10.59 -12.33
N VAL A 65 -0.61 -9.98 -11.40
CA VAL A 65 0.50 -9.07 -11.74
C VAL A 65 1.75 -9.90 -12.07
N THR A 66 2.21 -9.83 -13.31
CA THR A 66 3.40 -10.58 -13.76
C THR A 66 4.62 -9.69 -13.96
N THR A 67 4.41 -8.41 -14.26
CA THR A 67 5.47 -7.47 -14.62
C THR A 67 5.04 -6.06 -14.22
N VAL A 68 5.99 -5.31 -13.67
CA VAL A 68 5.94 -3.86 -13.49
C VAL A 68 7.10 -3.23 -14.26
N TYR A 69 7.09 -1.93 -14.47
CA TYR A 69 8.12 -1.25 -15.27
C TYR A 69 8.76 -0.12 -14.46
N SER A 70 10.08 -0.03 -14.53
CA SER A 70 10.82 1.13 -14.01
C SER A 70 11.67 1.69 -15.14
N GLN A 71 11.38 2.92 -15.56
CA GLN A 71 11.99 3.55 -16.74
C GLN A 71 12.06 2.60 -17.95
N ASP A 72 10.90 2.09 -18.37
CA ASP A 72 10.74 1.12 -19.48
C ASP A 72 11.48 -0.23 -19.30
N THR A 73 12.13 -0.46 -18.16
CA THR A 73 12.80 -1.72 -17.86
C THR A 73 11.87 -2.65 -17.08
N PRO A 74 11.59 -3.87 -17.57
CA PRO A 74 10.64 -4.76 -16.92
C PRO A 74 11.21 -5.37 -15.64
N VAL A 75 10.42 -5.34 -14.57
CA VAL A 75 10.66 -6.05 -13.32
C VAL A 75 9.60 -7.14 -13.19
N ARG A 76 10.03 -8.40 -13.16
CA ARG A 76 9.08 -9.52 -13.14
C ARG A 76 8.65 -9.81 -11.72
N ILE A 77 7.38 -10.17 -11.56
CA ILE A 77 6.77 -10.50 -10.28
C ILE A 77 6.25 -11.94 -10.33
N ARG A 78 6.57 -12.68 -9.28
CA ARG A 78 6.02 -14.00 -9.04
C ARG A 78 5.60 -14.13 -7.60
N ALA A 79 4.30 -14.21 -7.35
CA ALA A 79 3.76 -14.56 -6.04
C ALA A 79 3.19 -15.97 -6.05
N GLN A 80 3.36 -16.68 -4.94
CA GLN A 80 2.91 -18.07 -4.81
C GLN A 80 2.46 -18.31 -3.38
N TYR A 81 1.32 -18.97 -3.23
CA TYR A 81 0.88 -19.46 -1.93
C TYR A 81 1.44 -20.84 -1.63
N ARG A 82 1.49 -21.21 -0.35
CA ARG A 82 1.95 -22.52 0.12
C ARG A 82 0.80 -23.52 0.08
N ILE A 83 1.08 -24.72 -0.41
CA ILE A 83 0.17 -25.87 -0.39
C ILE A 83 0.47 -26.78 0.81
N GLY A 84 -0.44 -27.71 1.13
CA GLY A 84 -0.42 -28.44 2.41
C GLY A 84 0.82 -29.30 2.69
N ASP A 85 1.64 -29.60 1.68
CA ASP A 85 2.91 -30.33 1.82
C ASP A 85 4.14 -29.41 2.01
N GLY A 86 3.91 -28.11 2.24
CA GLY A 86 4.96 -27.11 2.43
C GLY A 86 5.54 -26.54 1.13
N ARG A 87 5.22 -27.12 -0.04
CA ARG A 87 5.64 -26.57 -1.33
C ARG A 87 4.84 -25.32 -1.69
N TYR A 88 5.35 -24.57 -2.65
CA TYR A 88 4.64 -23.41 -3.21
C TYR A 88 3.90 -23.80 -4.50
N PHE A 89 2.70 -23.24 -4.67
CA PHE A 89 1.92 -23.38 -5.90
C PHE A 89 2.73 -22.92 -7.10
N ASN A 90 2.72 -23.66 -8.21
CA ASN A 90 3.64 -23.43 -9.33
C ASN A 90 3.26 -22.23 -10.23
N HIS A 91 2.00 -21.78 -10.20
CA HIS A 91 1.52 -20.62 -10.96
C HIS A 91 1.66 -19.31 -10.18
N ASN A 92 1.75 -18.20 -10.91
CA ASN A 92 1.74 -16.87 -10.33
C ASN A 92 0.33 -16.52 -9.84
N THR A 93 0.23 -16.10 -8.58
CA THR A 93 -1.01 -15.66 -7.94
C THR A 93 -0.84 -14.27 -7.32
N ALA A 94 0.02 -13.45 -7.91
CA ALA A 94 0.24 -12.06 -7.52
C ALA A 94 -1.02 -11.24 -7.77
N LEU A 95 -1.47 -10.53 -6.75
CA LEU A 95 -2.72 -9.79 -6.76
C LEU A 95 -2.47 -8.38 -6.25
N LEU A 96 -3.05 -7.38 -6.91
CA LEU A 96 -3.18 -6.03 -6.34
C LEU A 96 -4.43 -5.97 -5.48
N PHE A 97 -4.26 -5.43 -4.28
CA PHE A 97 -5.35 -5.25 -3.33
C PHE A 97 -5.42 -3.79 -2.89
N ASP A 98 -6.58 -3.16 -3.08
CA ASP A 98 -6.82 -1.79 -2.66
C ASP A 98 -7.19 -1.74 -1.18
N THR A 99 -6.24 -1.29 -0.36
CA THR A 99 -6.45 -1.11 1.08
C THR A 99 -7.25 0.15 1.43
N GLY A 100 -7.49 1.08 0.49
CA GLY A 100 -8.38 2.23 0.69
C GLY A 100 -9.85 1.87 0.46
N ALA A 101 -10.10 0.96 -0.49
CA ALA A 101 -11.42 0.47 -0.86
C ALA A 101 -11.50 -1.09 -0.81
N PRO A 102 -11.33 -1.71 0.37
CA PRO A 102 -11.37 -3.15 0.49
C PRO A 102 -12.75 -3.71 0.14
N ASP A 103 -12.78 -4.92 -0.42
CA ASP A 103 -14.04 -5.62 -0.69
C ASP A 103 -14.73 -6.11 0.59
N HIS A 104 -15.96 -6.61 0.45
CA HIS A 104 -16.77 -7.07 1.58
C HIS A 104 -16.14 -8.25 2.37
N LEU A 105 -15.27 -9.05 1.75
CA LEU A 105 -14.58 -10.18 2.40
C LEU A 105 -13.34 -9.71 3.17
N ASN A 106 -12.73 -8.61 2.73
CA ASN A 106 -11.48 -8.09 3.27
C ASN A 106 -11.65 -6.70 3.92
N LYS A 107 -12.88 -6.33 4.31
CA LYS A 107 -13.26 -5.00 4.83
C LYS A 107 -12.37 -4.46 5.97
N GLU A 108 -11.73 -5.36 6.70
CA GLU A 108 -10.88 -5.04 7.84
C GLU A 108 -9.45 -4.68 7.40
N PHE A 109 -9.02 -5.12 6.22
CA PHE A 109 -7.73 -4.75 5.63
C PHE A 109 -7.82 -3.35 5.01
N ARG A 110 -8.07 -2.36 5.88
CA ARG A 110 -8.19 -0.96 5.52
C ARG A 110 -7.04 -0.14 6.05
N THR A 111 -6.47 0.71 5.20
CA THR A 111 -5.52 1.76 5.61
C THR A 111 -6.04 3.15 5.20
N PRO A 112 -5.73 4.21 5.96
CA PRO A 112 -4.96 4.22 7.21
C PRO A 112 -5.73 3.58 8.39
N ASN A 113 -4.99 3.08 9.37
CA ASN A 113 -5.49 2.61 10.65
C ASN A 113 -4.46 2.92 11.77
N ALA A 114 -4.73 2.50 13.02
CA ALA A 114 -3.84 2.78 14.15
C ALA A 114 -2.40 2.25 13.95
N SER A 115 -2.23 1.21 13.13
CA SER A 115 -0.96 0.55 12.81
C SER A 115 -0.41 0.91 11.42
N ALA A 116 -1.12 1.73 10.65
CA ALA A 116 -0.74 2.23 9.33
C ALA A 116 -1.23 3.67 9.18
N ILE A 117 -0.42 4.65 9.59
CA ILE A 117 -0.84 6.06 9.78
C ILE A 117 -1.19 6.77 8.45
N ARG A 118 -0.90 6.15 7.30
CA ARG A 118 -1.20 6.70 5.97
C ARG A 118 -1.94 5.69 5.08
N PRO A 119 -2.70 6.15 4.08
CA PRO A 119 -3.23 5.28 3.03
C PRO A 119 -2.10 4.57 2.30
N MET A 120 -2.23 3.26 2.12
CA MET A 120 -1.30 2.44 1.35
C MET A 120 -1.78 2.18 -0.08
N GLY A 121 -3.06 2.43 -0.38
CA GLY A 121 -3.61 2.26 -1.72
C GLY A 121 -3.53 0.80 -2.18
N GLN A 122 -3.13 0.59 -3.43
CA GLN A 122 -2.86 -0.73 -4.00
C GLN A 122 -1.58 -1.31 -3.41
N VAL A 123 -1.68 -2.53 -2.89
CA VAL A 123 -0.55 -3.30 -2.38
C VAL A 123 -0.44 -4.63 -3.12
N LEU A 124 0.77 -5.15 -3.25
CA LEU A 124 1.02 -6.45 -3.84
C LEU A 124 0.92 -7.55 -2.78
N THR A 125 0.00 -8.48 -2.99
CA THR A 125 -0.25 -9.62 -2.10
C THR A 125 -0.43 -10.91 -2.91
N VAL A 126 -0.77 -12.01 -2.22
CA VAL A 126 -0.92 -13.34 -2.80
C VAL A 126 -2.36 -13.78 -2.73
N GLY A 127 -2.97 -14.02 -3.89
CA GLY A 127 -4.33 -14.56 -4.01
C GLY A 127 -4.38 -16.09 -4.02
N ARG A 128 -5.59 -16.64 -3.87
CA ARG A 128 -5.91 -18.08 -4.10
C ARG A 128 -6.31 -18.41 -5.52
N GLY A 129 -6.50 -17.40 -6.37
CA GLY A 129 -6.94 -17.55 -7.74
C GLY A 129 -7.24 -16.20 -8.37
N ASN A 130 -7.64 -16.26 -9.63
CA ASN A 130 -7.70 -15.15 -10.55
C ASN A 130 -9.18 -14.75 -10.80
N SER A 131 -9.87 -14.33 -9.74
CA SER A 131 -11.27 -13.89 -9.78
C SER A 131 -11.40 -12.38 -9.60
N ASN A 132 -12.54 -11.81 -10.01
CA ASN A 132 -12.87 -10.38 -9.83
C ASN A 132 -13.04 -9.95 -8.34
N VAL A 133 -12.89 -10.88 -7.41
CA VAL A 133 -12.89 -10.66 -5.96
C VAL A 133 -11.52 -11.06 -5.42
N ALA A 134 -10.97 -10.25 -4.51
CA ALA A 134 -9.66 -10.49 -3.93
C ALA A 134 -9.74 -11.65 -2.92
N LEU A 135 -9.45 -12.88 -3.37
CA LEU A 135 -9.35 -14.03 -2.48
C LEU A 135 -7.96 -14.11 -1.87
N LEU A 136 -7.70 -13.28 -0.84
CA LEU A 136 -6.41 -13.21 -0.16
C LEU A 136 -6.02 -14.55 0.46
N HIS A 137 -4.75 -14.92 0.31
CA HIS A 137 -4.22 -16.16 0.85
C HIS A 137 -3.46 -15.93 2.15
N HIS A 138 -3.93 -16.52 3.25
CA HIS A 138 -3.36 -16.34 4.60
C HIS A 138 -2.56 -17.54 5.12
N LYS A 139 -2.28 -18.57 4.29
CA LYS A 139 -1.65 -19.83 4.73
C LYS A 139 -0.21 -20.03 4.27
N GLY A 140 0.60 -18.99 4.37
CA GLY A 140 1.99 -19.01 3.95
C GLY A 140 2.09 -18.62 2.48
N SER A 141 2.93 -17.64 2.20
CA SER A 141 3.06 -17.10 0.86
C SER A 141 4.47 -16.58 0.62
N ARG A 142 4.81 -16.40 -0.64
CA ARG A 142 6.05 -15.73 -1.04
C ARG A 142 5.81 -14.85 -2.24
N ILE A 143 6.53 -13.75 -2.31
CA ILE A 143 6.58 -12.86 -3.46
C ILE A 143 8.04 -12.74 -3.89
N GLU A 144 8.34 -13.00 -5.15
CA GLU A 144 9.65 -12.82 -5.75
C GLU A 144 9.57 -11.71 -6.81
N ILE A 145 10.52 -10.79 -6.76
CA ILE A 145 10.66 -9.64 -7.64
C ILE A 145 12.03 -9.73 -8.30
N ASP A 146 12.03 -9.78 -9.62
CA ASP A 146 13.21 -10.04 -10.43
C ASP A 146 13.61 -8.78 -11.21
N PHE A 147 14.73 -8.21 -10.80
CA PHE A 147 15.36 -7.02 -11.37
C PHE A 147 16.37 -7.36 -12.46
N SER A 148 16.50 -8.64 -12.88
CA SER A 148 17.58 -9.07 -13.79
C SER A 148 17.68 -8.28 -15.09
N ALA A 149 16.58 -7.69 -15.58
CA ALA A 149 16.59 -6.85 -16.78
C ALA A 149 17.37 -5.53 -16.58
N MET A 150 17.56 -5.10 -15.33
CA MET A 150 18.35 -3.93 -14.93
C MET A 150 19.81 -4.30 -14.57
N GLY A 151 20.15 -5.59 -14.53
CA GLY A 151 21.39 -6.05 -13.90
C GLY A 151 21.22 -6.24 -12.40
N SER A 152 22.17 -5.74 -11.61
CA SER A 152 22.05 -5.64 -10.15
C SER A 152 21.61 -4.24 -9.74
N ILE A 153 20.88 -4.18 -8.64
CA ILE A 153 20.43 -2.94 -8.01
C ILE A 153 20.95 -2.85 -6.57
N ASN A 154 20.97 -1.63 -6.05
CA ASN A 154 21.08 -1.38 -4.62
C ASN A 154 19.68 -1.19 -4.01
N LEU A 155 19.20 -2.20 -3.29
CA LEU A 155 17.90 -2.16 -2.63
C LEU A 155 17.97 -1.28 -1.37
N LYS A 156 17.21 -0.19 -1.35
CA LYS A 156 17.20 0.78 -0.24
C LYS A 156 16.15 0.46 0.81
N GLY A 157 14.97 0.02 0.39
CA GLY A 157 13.96 -0.43 1.34
C GLY A 157 12.65 -0.83 0.69
N ILE A 158 11.77 -1.37 1.53
CA ILE A 158 10.43 -1.83 1.14
C ILE A 158 9.39 -1.48 2.21
N HIS A 159 8.12 -1.33 1.83
CA HIS A 159 7.02 -1.44 2.78
C HIS A 159 6.50 -2.87 2.85
N VAL A 160 6.22 -3.28 4.08
CA VAL A 160 5.64 -4.58 4.41
C VAL A 160 4.43 -4.36 5.29
N LEU A 161 3.38 -5.12 5.03
CA LEU A 161 2.09 -4.98 5.67
C LEU A 161 1.57 -6.32 6.18
N ASP A 162 0.72 -6.23 7.19
CA ASP A 162 -0.08 -7.32 7.75
C ASP A 162 0.78 -8.52 8.16
N ILE A 163 1.78 -8.26 8.99
CA ILE A 163 2.59 -9.27 9.67
C ILE A 163 2.07 -9.39 11.11
N THR A 164 1.30 -10.44 11.36
CA THR A 164 0.77 -10.75 12.70
C THR A 164 1.77 -11.55 13.54
N GLU A 165 1.51 -11.69 14.84
CA GLU A 165 2.34 -12.50 15.75
C GLU A 165 2.45 -13.97 15.29
N GLU A 166 1.38 -14.51 14.69
CA GLU A 166 1.37 -15.87 14.15
C GLU A 166 2.25 -16.03 12.89
N GLU A 167 2.65 -14.91 12.28
CA GLU A 167 3.51 -14.81 11.10
C GLU A 167 4.93 -14.37 11.47
N ALA A 168 5.25 -14.28 12.77
CA ALA A 168 6.59 -14.01 13.25
C ALA A 168 7.60 -15.01 12.62
N GLY A 169 8.73 -14.49 12.16
CA GLY A 169 9.71 -15.24 11.37
C GLY A 169 9.51 -15.14 9.85
N SER A 170 8.56 -14.31 9.40
CA SER A 170 8.57 -13.79 8.02
C SER A 170 9.91 -13.10 7.72
N LYS A 171 10.37 -13.16 6.47
CA LYS A 171 11.70 -12.70 6.09
C LYS A 171 11.76 -12.14 4.67
N ILE A 172 12.78 -11.36 4.42
CA ILE A 172 13.27 -10.99 3.09
C ILE A 172 14.56 -11.74 2.84
N GLU A 173 14.68 -12.33 1.66
CA GLU A 173 15.91 -12.88 1.11
C GLU A 173 16.29 -12.04 -0.11
N LEU A 174 17.53 -11.56 -0.13
CA LEU A 174 18.10 -10.84 -1.27
C LEU A 174 19.05 -11.77 -1.99
N LEU A 175 18.89 -11.89 -3.30
CA LEU A 175 19.65 -12.83 -4.11
C LEU A 175 20.43 -12.11 -5.20
N ASP A 176 21.64 -12.59 -5.46
CA ASP A 176 22.48 -12.12 -6.57
C ASP A 176 22.08 -12.76 -7.92
N LYS A 177 22.85 -12.44 -8.97
CA LYS A 177 22.66 -12.95 -10.34
C LYS A 177 22.74 -14.47 -10.46
N ASP A 178 23.47 -15.13 -9.55
CA ASP A 178 23.68 -16.57 -9.55
C ASP A 178 22.62 -17.28 -8.67
N GLY A 179 21.66 -16.51 -8.11
CA GLY A 179 20.59 -17.01 -7.26
C GLY A 179 21.05 -17.33 -5.83
N LYS A 180 22.23 -16.85 -5.42
CA LYS A 180 22.74 -17.03 -4.07
C LYS A 180 22.17 -15.95 -3.17
N ILE A 181 21.74 -16.34 -1.97
CA ILE A 181 21.29 -15.39 -0.94
C ILE A 181 22.50 -14.59 -0.46
N ILE A 182 22.46 -13.28 -0.64
CA ILE A 182 23.48 -12.32 -0.19
C ILE A 182 23.11 -11.62 1.12
N ASN A 183 21.82 -11.53 1.43
CA ASN A 183 21.33 -10.99 2.69
C ASN A 183 19.98 -11.62 3.07
N THR A 184 19.70 -11.70 4.36
CA THR A 184 18.40 -12.12 4.90
C THR A 184 18.02 -11.22 6.07
N LEU A 185 16.83 -10.62 6.01
CA LEU A 185 16.30 -9.75 7.06
C LEU A 185 14.97 -10.30 7.57
N LEU A 186 14.78 -10.33 8.88
CA LEU A 186 13.49 -10.68 9.47
C LEU A 186 12.53 -9.49 9.33
N LEU A 187 11.28 -9.78 8.99
CA LEU A 187 10.24 -8.77 9.00
C LEU A 187 9.76 -8.53 10.44
N PRO A 188 9.62 -7.27 10.87
CA PRO A 188 8.98 -6.95 12.14
C PRO A 188 7.49 -7.33 12.11
N VAL A 189 6.96 -7.71 13.27
CA VAL A 189 5.51 -7.88 13.46
C VAL A 189 4.87 -6.49 13.45
N THR A 190 3.98 -6.25 12.48
CA THR A 190 3.24 -4.98 12.35
C THR A 190 1.90 -5.02 13.06
N GLY A 191 1.43 -6.22 13.42
CA GLY A 191 0.07 -6.48 13.84
C GLY A 191 -0.91 -6.51 12.66
N PRO A 192 -2.19 -6.84 12.93
CA PRO A 192 -3.23 -6.94 11.90
C PRO A 192 -3.35 -5.64 11.12
N TYR A 193 -3.23 -5.73 9.79
CA TYR A 193 -3.35 -4.62 8.85
C TYR A 193 -2.37 -3.46 9.10
N GLY A 194 -1.36 -3.68 9.93
CA GLY A 194 -0.30 -2.70 10.17
C GLY A 194 0.63 -2.62 8.98
N ALA A 195 1.31 -1.48 8.84
CA ALA A 195 2.29 -1.25 7.80
C ALA A 195 3.57 -0.73 8.43
N THR A 196 4.71 -1.19 7.95
CA THR A 196 5.98 -0.65 8.38
C THR A 196 6.96 -0.57 7.23
N ARG A 197 7.95 0.29 7.45
CA ARG A 197 8.99 0.58 6.52
C ARG A 197 10.27 -0.10 6.94
N LEU A 198 10.80 -0.94 6.08
CA LEU A 198 12.05 -1.63 6.30
C LEU A 198 13.15 -1.04 5.42
N ARG A 199 14.19 -0.49 6.07
CA ARG A 199 15.41 -0.07 5.40
C ARG A 199 16.36 -1.26 5.27
N VAL A 200 16.93 -1.45 4.09
CA VAL A 200 17.72 -2.64 3.74
C VAL A 200 19.14 -2.28 3.32
N ASP A 201 19.29 -1.27 2.45
CA ASP A 201 20.58 -0.76 1.93
C ASP A 201 21.58 -1.86 1.55
N THR A 202 21.22 -2.68 0.56
CA THR A 202 22.05 -3.81 0.09
C THR A 202 22.33 -3.71 -1.42
N PRO A 203 23.60 -3.59 -1.85
CA PRO A 203 24.00 -3.64 -3.26
C PRO A 203 24.02 -5.07 -3.83
N GLY A 204 24.14 -5.19 -5.15
CA GLY A 204 24.27 -6.48 -5.84
C GLY A 204 22.98 -7.31 -5.91
N VAL A 205 21.82 -6.74 -5.60
CA VAL A 205 20.54 -7.46 -5.58
C VAL A 205 20.02 -7.62 -7.00
N VAL A 206 19.77 -8.85 -7.43
CA VAL A 206 19.09 -9.17 -8.68
C VAL A 206 17.67 -9.64 -8.42
N LYS A 207 17.44 -10.31 -7.28
CA LYS A 207 16.09 -10.72 -6.87
C LYS A 207 15.82 -10.40 -5.42
N LEU A 208 14.63 -9.89 -5.17
CA LEU A 208 14.04 -9.73 -3.85
C LEU A 208 13.01 -10.84 -3.66
N ARG A 209 13.15 -11.65 -2.60
CA ARG A 209 12.13 -12.61 -2.20
C ARG A 209 11.61 -12.28 -0.81
N VAL A 210 10.32 -12.07 -0.69
CA VAL A 210 9.62 -11.89 0.57
C VAL A 210 8.89 -13.18 0.90
N VAL A 211 9.11 -13.72 2.09
CA VAL A 211 8.49 -14.95 2.58
C VAL A 211 7.65 -14.61 3.81
N PHE A 212 6.35 -14.84 3.70
CA PHE A 212 5.39 -14.60 4.78
C PHE A 212 5.16 -15.87 5.57
N GLY A 213 5.41 -15.79 6.87
CA GLY A 213 5.40 -16.88 7.83
C GLY A 213 6.62 -17.80 7.75
N LYS A 214 6.90 -18.49 8.86
CA LYS A 214 7.93 -19.55 8.91
C LYS A 214 7.57 -20.70 7.96
N GLU A 215 8.57 -21.40 7.45
CA GLU A 215 8.37 -22.56 6.56
C GLU A 215 7.52 -23.68 7.18
N SER A 216 7.56 -23.83 8.50
CA SER A 216 6.75 -24.79 9.25
C SER A 216 5.33 -24.31 9.58
N SER A 217 4.99 -23.05 9.27
CA SER A 217 3.70 -22.45 9.61
C SER A 217 2.73 -22.49 8.42
N LEU A 218 1.44 -22.65 8.69
CA LEU A 218 0.36 -22.44 7.71
C LEU A 218 -0.26 -21.05 7.88
N ARG A 219 0.57 -20.07 8.23
CA ARG A 219 0.25 -18.64 8.34
C ARG A 219 1.20 -17.85 7.45
N GLY A 220 0.74 -16.73 6.92
CA GLY A 220 1.50 -15.88 6.00
C GLY A 220 0.63 -15.38 4.86
N GLY A 221 0.03 -14.21 5.03
CA GLY A 221 -0.80 -13.53 4.03
C GLY A 221 -0.46 -12.07 3.80
N GLY A 222 0.66 -11.60 4.38
CA GLY A 222 1.09 -10.22 4.28
C GLY A 222 1.22 -9.69 2.86
N ALA A 223 1.40 -8.38 2.77
CA ALA A 223 1.54 -7.67 1.52
C ALA A 223 2.82 -6.82 1.50
N ILE A 224 3.23 -6.42 0.31
CA ILE A 224 4.28 -5.43 0.12
C ILE A 224 3.77 -4.26 -0.71
N ASP A 225 4.37 -3.10 -0.46
CA ASP A 225 4.22 -1.91 -1.28
C ASP A 225 5.57 -1.19 -1.33
N VAL A 226 5.71 -0.23 -2.24
CA VAL A 226 6.85 0.69 -2.39
C VAL A 226 8.20 0.00 -2.25
N ILE A 227 8.81 -0.29 -3.39
CA ILE A 227 10.16 -0.84 -3.42
C ILE A 227 11.07 0.25 -3.93
N GLU A 228 12.01 0.65 -3.09
CA GLU A 228 12.98 1.67 -3.45
C GLU A 228 14.35 1.05 -3.69
N PHE A 229 14.94 1.40 -4.83
CA PHE A 229 16.23 0.91 -5.24
C PHE A 229 16.96 1.92 -6.12
N CYS A 230 18.27 1.78 -6.24
CA CYS A 230 19.08 2.58 -7.14
C CYS A 230 19.78 1.64 -8.12
N ARG A 231 19.86 2.02 -9.39
CA ARG A 231 20.66 1.27 -10.38
C ARG A 231 22.14 1.40 -10.06
N GLU A 232 22.90 0.36 -10.37
CA GLU A 232 24.37 0.36 -10.31
C GLU A 232 25.00 0.84 -11.61
#